data_AF-A0A938ICT5-F1
#
_entry.id   AF-A0A938ICT5-F1
#
_cell.length_a   1.000
_cell.length_b   1.000
_cell.length_c   1.000
_cell.angle_alpha   90.00
_cell.angle_beta   90.00
_cell.angle_gamma   90.00
#
_symmetry.space_group_name_H-M   'P 1'
#
loop_
_entity.id
_entity.type
_entity.pdbx_description
1 polymer ?
#
loop_
_entity_poly.entity_id
_entity_poly.type
_entity_poly.pdbx_seq_one_letter_code
_entity_poly.pdbx_strand_id
1 'polypeptide(L)'
;MDLFQEQARRNTETDAAWMLYAPHRQRVTQLLLDARISTGERLCLLGAGNLNDLDLTALSASFCEIVLADVDATALQRGLSRQGFSKDARFRVVAPMDVSGVFAEFVDMANRQPVRDDAIDNCLRKLTLLPEIGDPVGFDVVASVGLLTQLIEGVAQSVGETHPRFWETVSAIRTQHLRLMLELTVPGGAAVLVTEVVSSDSCPALQSVDKGDLPGLLKGEIAARNFFTGTNPAALQELLRTDFTLAGQLASTRFTEPWLWQFLTRIYAVYGLTMRKRG
;
A
#
# COMPACT_ATOMS: atom_id res chain seq x y z
N MET A 1 4.82 -11.99 -18.25
CA MET A 1 5.29 -10.65 -17.87
C MET A 1 5.93 -10.75 -16.49
N ASP A 2 7.10 -10.13 -16.30
CA ASP A 2 7.82 -10.18 -15.02
C ASP A 2 7.39 -9.01 -14.12
N LEU A 3 6.61 -9.31 -13.08
CA LEU A 3 6.11 -8.29 -12.15
C LEU A 3 7.25 -7.63 -11.34
N PHE A 4 8.39 -8.31 -11.14
CA PHE A 4 9.58 -7.69 -10.53
C PHE A 4 10.14 -6.59 -11.43
N GLN A 5 10.20 -6.85 -12.74
CA GLN A 5 10.66 -5.86 -13.72
C GLN A 5 9.69 -4.68 -13.82
N GLU A 6 8.38 -4.94 -13.75
CA GLU A 6 7.39 -3.86 -13.73
C GLU A 6 7.55 -2.95 -12.50
N GLN A 7 7.81 -3.52 -11.32
CA GLN A 7 8.11 -2.72 -10.13
C GLN A 7 9.40 -1.92 -10.27
N ALA A 8 10.47 -2.54 -10.76
CA ALA A 8 11.74 -1.87 -11.02
C ALA A 8 11.59 -0.74 -12.07
N ARG A 9 10.74 -0.94 -13.08
CA ARG A 9 10.40 0.07 -14.09
C ARG A 9 9.72 1.28 -13.45
N ARG A 10 8.67 1.08 -12.64
CA ARG A 10 7.96 2.15 -11.92
C ARG A 10 8.88 2.94 -10.99
N ASN A 11 9.75 2.23 -10.27
CA ASN A 11 10.76 2.87 -9.43
C ASN A 11 11.77 3.65 -10.27
N THR A 12 12.16 3.16 -11.45
CA THR A 12 13.06 3.92 -12.33
C THR A 12 12.38 5.19 -12.85
N GLU A 13 11.10 5.12 -13.25
CA GLU A 13 10.35 6.26 -13.78
C GLU A 13 10.14 7.39 -12.76
N THR A 14 10.03 7.03 -11.49
CA THR A 14 9.76 7.99 -10.41
C THR A 14 11.02 8.40 -9.65
N ASP A 15 12.22 7.95 -10.05
CA ASP A 15 13.46 8.22 -9.30
C ASP A 15 13.77 9.72 -9.16
N ALA A 16 13.47 10.50 -10.20
CA ALA A 16 13.65 11.95 -10.22
C ALA A 16 12.46 12.76 -9.65
N ALA A 17 11.39 12.10 -9.18
CA ALA A 17 10.14 12.76 -8.79
C ALA A 17 10.14 13.34 -7.35
N TRP A 18 11.29 13.38 -6.67
CA TRP A 18 11.40 13.79 -5.27
C TRP A 18 10.72 15.14 -4.95
N MET A 19 10.96 16.16 -5.79
CA MET A 19 10.38 17.50 -5.61
C MET A 19 8.88 17.51 -5.88
N LEU A 20 8.43 16.78 -6.90
CA LEU A 20 7.04 16.67 -7.29
C LEU A 20 6.17 16.11 -6.16
N TYR A 21 6.73 15.19 -5.38
CA TYR A 21 6.03 14.48 -4.32
C TYR A 21 5.95 15.26 -3.01
N ALA A 22 6.58 16.43 -2.88
CA ALA A 22 6.68 17.14 -1.62
C ALA A 22 5.35 17.32 -0.87
N PRO A 23 4.23 17.73 -1.50
CA PRO A 23 2.94 17.86 -0.81
C PRO A 23 2.38 16.52 -0.33
N HIS A 24 2.52 15.46 -1.14
CA HIS A 24 2.07 14.13 -0.78
C HIS A 24 2.93 13.54 0.35
N ARG A 25 4.25 13.68 0.23
CA ARG A 25 5.22 13.25 1.24
C ARG A 25 4.97 13.88 2.60
N GLN A 26 4.71 15.18 2.64
CA GLN A 26 4.38 15.88 3.88
C GLN A 26 3.12 15.28 4.51
N ARG A 27 2.07 15.03 3.71
CA ARG A 27 0.81 14.48 4.19
C ARG A 27 0.97 13.06 4.73
N VAL A 28 1.62 12.18 3.99
CA VAL A 28 1.87 10.78 4.38
C VAL A 28 2.72 10.74 5.64
N THR A 29 3.83 11.50 5.68
CA THR A 29 4.70 11.57 6.86
C THR A 29 3.92 11.98 8.11
N GLN A 30 3.07 13.02 8.01
CA GLN A 30 2.26 13.46 9.14
C GLN A 30 1.28 12.38 9.60
N LEU A 31 0.64 11.65 8.67
CA LEU A 31 -0.25 10.54 9.03
C LEU A 31 0.47 9.44 9.83
N LEU A 32 1.71 9.13 9.48
CA LEU A 32 2.51 8.13 10.22
C LEU A 32 2.92 8.64 11.60
N LEU A 33 3.29 9.92 11.72
CA LEU A 33 3.63 10.53 13.00
C LEU A 33 2.40 10.60 13.93
N ASP A 34 1.23 10.97 13.41
CA ASP A 34 -0.04 11.01 14.15
C ASP A 34 -0.54 9.60 14.55
N ALA A 35 -0.10 8.57 13.83
CA ALA A 35 -0.46 7.18 14.09
C ALA A 35 0.34 6.55 15.24
N ARG A 36 1.38 7.23 15.75
CA ARG A 36 2.19 6.70 16.87
C ARG A 36 1.37 6.49 18.14
N ILE A 37 1.87 5.62 19.01
CA ILE A 37 1.50 5.52 20.41
C ILE A 37 2.68 6.00 21.27
N SER A 38 2.43 6.35 22.54
CA SER A 38 3.45 6.92 23.43
C SER A 38 4.52 5.92 23.86
N THR A 39 4.26 4.62 23.73
CA THR A 39 5.08 3.56 24.33
C THR A 39 6.04 2.88 23.37
N GLY A 40 6.07 3.28 22.09
CA GLY A 40 6.98 2.66 21.14
C GLY A 40 7.36 3.53 19.94
N GLU A 41 8.40 3.06 19.27
CA GLU A 41 9.25 3.83 18.37
C GLU A 41 9.62 3.03 17.10
N ARG A 42 8.86 1.97 16.75
CA ARG A 42 9.15 1.11 15.60
C ARG A 42 8.15 1.31 14.46
N LEU A 43 8.66 1.60 13.27
CA LEU A 43 7.89 1.76 12.04
C LEU A 43 8.25 0.65 11.04
N CYS A 44 7.25 0.02 10.43
CA CYS A 44 7.43 -0.86 9.27
C CYS A 44 6.72 -0.29 8.04
N LEU A 45 7.42 -0.23 6.91
CA LEU A 45 6.91 0.26 5.64
C LEU A 45 6.90 -0.87 4.61
N LEU A 46 5.70 -1.24 4.15
CA LEU A 46 5.47 -2.28 3.15
C LEU A 46 5.36 -1.66 1.76
N GLY A 47 6.23 -2.09 0.83
CA GLY A 47 6.30 -1.53 -0.52
C GLY A 47 6.89 -0.12 -0.52
N ALA A 48 8.00 0.07 0.20
CA ALA A 48 8.60 1.38 0.43
C ALA A 48 9.22 2.05 -0.82
N GLY A 49 9.58 1.27 -1.85
CA GLY A 49 10.05 1.74 -3.15
C GLY A 49 11.17 2.79 -3.08
N ASN A 50 11.04 3.87 -3.85
CA ASN A 50 11.99 4.98 -3.90
C ASN A 50 11.99 5.91 -2.66
N LEU A 51 11.09 5.69 -1.70
CA LEU A 51 10.88 6.53 -0.52
C LEU A 51 10.51 7.99 -0.85
N ASN A 52 9.96 8.26 -2.03
CA ASN A 52 9.59 9.63 -2.44
C ASN A 52 8.43 10.21 -1.61
N ASP A 53 7.58 9.33 -1.08
CA ASP A 53 6.38 9.67 -0.31
C ASP A 53 6.66 9.89 1.19
N LEU A 54 7.93 9.84 1.60
CA LEU A 54 8.31 9.82 3.02
C LEU A 54 9.48 10.75 3.31
N ASP A 55 9.35 11.55 4.37
CA ASP A 55 10.44 12.36 4.92
C ASP A 55 11.14 11.55 6.03
N LEU A 56 12.27 10.95 5.70
CA LEU A 56 13.01 10.10 6.63
C LEU A 56 13.67 10.89 7.76
N THR A 57 13.94 12.18 7.57
CA THR A 57 14.45 13.04 8.64
C THR A 57 13.40 13.20 9.73
N ALA A 58 12.17 13.53 9.36
CA ALA A 58 11.06 13.65 10.32
C ALA A 58 10.73 12.31 11.00
N LEU A 59 10.71 11.21 10.23
CA LEU A 59 10.40 9.89 10.78
C LEU A 59 11.51 9.40 11.73
N SER A 60 12.78 9.53 11.36
CA SER A 60 13.90 9.07 12.20
C SER A 60 14.09 9.88 13.50
N ALA A 61 13.51 11.08 13.59
CA ALA A 61 13.43 11.83 14.84
C ALA A 61 12.36 11.28 15.81
N SER A 62 11.44 10.45 15.32
CA SER A 62 10.29 9.93 16.07
C SER A 62 10.31 8.41 16.24
N PHE A 63 11.01 7.69 15.37
CA PHE A 63 11.14 6.24 15.39
C PHE A 63 12.62 5.87 15.57
N CYS A 64 12.91 4.97 16.52
CA CYS A 64 14.25 4.46 16.77
C CYS A 64 14.62 3.31 15.82
N GLU A 65 13.61 2.66 15.24
CA GLU A 65 13.80 1.67 14.19
C GLU A 65 12.76 1.86 13.08
N ILE A 66 13.24 1.85 11.83
CA ILE A 66 12.43 1.95 10.62
C ILE A 66 12.79 0.77 9.72
N VAL A 67 11.86 -0.15 9.55
CA VAL A 67 11.99 -1.32 8.67
C VAL A 67 11.37 -1.00 7.33
N LEU A 68 12.14 -1.17 6.26
CA LEU A 68 11.74 -0.91 4.88
C LEU A 68 11.68 -2.25 4.14
N ALA A 69 10.48 -2.70 3.80
CA ALA A 69 10.26 -3.91 3.02
C ALA A 69 9.89 -3.54 1.59
N ASP A 70 10.64 -4.05 0.62
CA ASP A 70 10.31 -3.92 -0.80
C ASP A 70 10.94 -5.06 -1.60
N VAL A 71 10.37 -5.32 -2.76
CA VAL A 71 10.91 -6.28 -3.72
C VAL A 71 12.13 -5.71 -4.46
N ASP A 72 12.19 -4.39 -4.64
CA ASP A 72 13.28 -3.67 -5.30
C ASP A 72 14.25 -3.07 -4.28
N ALA A 73 15.27 -3.85 -3.93
CA ALA A 73 16.36 -3.40 -3.03
C ALA A 73 17.08 -2.14 -3.56
N THR A 74 17.17 -1.98 -4.89
CA THR A 74 17.90 -0.86 -5.49
C THR A 74 17.15 0.46 -5.27
N ALA A 75 15.82 0.45 -5.41
CA ALA A 75 14.99 1.62 -5.12
C ALA A 75 15.12 2.08 -3.67
N LEU A 76 15.09 1.15 -2.71
CA LEU A 76 15.30 1.46 -1.29
C LEU A 76 16.66 2.11 -1.05
N GLN A 77 17.73 1.54 -1.61
CA GLN A 77 19.08 2.07 -1.45
C GLN A 77 19.23 3.47 -2.06
N ARG A 78 18.63 3.72 -3.24
CA ARG A 78 18.60 5.06 -3.84
C ARG A 78 17.83 6.05 -2.97
N GLY A 79 16.65 5.67 -2.48
CA GLY A 79 15.82 6.50 -1.60
C GLY A 79 16.54 6.88 -0.31
N LEU A 80 17.17 5.91 0.36
CA LEU A 80 17.98 6.14 1.56
C LEU A 80 19.16 7.08 1.27
N SER A 81 19.87 6.84 0.17
CA SER A 81 21.03 7.66 -0.22
C SER A 81 20.64 9.10 -0.55
N ARG A 82 19.53 9.29 -1.26
CA ARG A 82 18.99 10.62 -1.60
C ARG A 82 18.70 11.46 -0.36
N GLN A 83 18.27 10.82 0.73
CA GLN A 83 17.92 11.47 1.99
C GLN A 83 19.07 11.44 3.03
N GLY A 84 20.23 10.85 2.71
CA GLY A 84 21.40 10.82 3.58
C GLY A 84 21.42 9.72 4.64
N PHE A 85 20.66 8.64 4.46
CA PHE A 85 20.46 7.58 5.46
C PHE A 85 21.04 6.20 5.10
N SER A 86 21.83 6.06 4.02
CA SER A 86 22.31 4.73 3.55
C SER A 86 23.16 3.94 4.55
N LYS A 87 23.70 4.60 5.59
CA LYS A 87 24.55 3.98 6.62
C LYS A 87 23.94 4.10 8.03
N ASP A 88 22.72 4.61 8.14
CA ASP A 88 22.08 4.82 9.42
C ASP A 88 21.49 3.51 9.93
N ALA A 89 21.98 3.04 11.07
CA ALA A 89 21.59 1.76 11.65
C ALA A 89 20.12 1.68 12.09
N ARG A 90 19.42 2.82 12.18
CA ARG A 90 17.97 2.85 12.45
C ARG A 90 17.16 2.30 11.28
N PHE A 91 17.71 2.30 10.07
CA PHE A 91 17.03 1.83 8.87
C PHE A 91 17.42 0.39 8.54
N ARG A 92 16.48 -0.53 8.71
CA ARG A 92 16.66 -1.94 8.33
C ARG A 92 15.98 -2.20 7.00
N VAL A 93 16.75 -2.59 6.01
CA VAL A 93 16.23 -2.98 4.68
C VAL A 93 15.92 -4.47 4.66
N VAL A 94 14.69 -4.82 4.29
CA VAL A 94 14.23 -6.19 4.07
C VAL A 94 13.90 -6.33 2.60
N ALA A 95 14.91 -6.68 1.80
CA ALA A 95 14.78 -6.81 0.35
C ALA A 95 15.73 -7.89 -0.21
N PRO A 96 15.36 -8.60 -1.29
CA PRO A 96 14.04 -8.55 -1.92
C PRO A 96 12.96 -9.20 -1.02
N MET A 97 11.80 -8.54 -0.88
CA MET A 97 10.68 -9.04 -0.09
C MET A 97 9.36 -8.92 -0.86
N ASP A 98 8.74 -10.07 -1.10
CA ASP A 98 7.36 -10.15 -1.61
C ASP A 98 6.37 -10.15 -0.45
N VAL A 99 5.72 -9.00 -0.24
CA VAL A 99 4.70 -8.83 0.80
C VAL A 99 3.34 -9.43 0.41
N SER A 100 3.15 -9.85 -0.84
CA SER A 100 1.96 -10.62 -1.26
C SER A 100 2.08 -12.11 -0.92
N GLY A 101 3.30 -12.63 -0.86
CA GLY A 101 3.59 -14.06 -0.72
C GLY A 101 3.16 -14.93 -1.91
N VAL A 102 2.64 -14.33 -2.98
CA VAL A 102 2.09 -15.04 -4.14
C VAL A 102 2.59 -14.48 -5.48
N PHE A 103 3.68 -13.72 -5.47
CA PHE A 103 4.18 -13.09 -6.67
C PHE A 103 4.67 -14.10 -7.71
N ALA A 104 5.22 -15.22 -7.27
CA ALA A 104 5.60 -16.34 -8.14
C ALA A 104 4.37 -16.95 -8.86
N GLU A 105 3.24 -17.11 -8.17
CA GLU A 105 1.98 -17.59 -8.74
C GLU A 105 1.45 -16.63 -9.80
N PHE A 106 1.51 -15.33 -9.51
CA PHE A 106 1.10 -14.30 -10.46
C PHE A 106 1.95 -14.34 -11.73
N VAL A 107 3.27 -14.50 -11.61
CA VAL A 107 4.16 -14.63 -12.78
C VAL A 107 3.84 -15.91 -13.57
N ASP A 108 3.65 -17.06 -12.92
CA ASP A 108 3.32 -18.31 -13.61
C ASP A 108 1.97 -18.22 -14.34
N MET A 109 0.93 -17.67 -13.70
CA MET A 109 -0.38 -17.44 -14.33
C MET A 109 -0.30 -16.46 -15.50
N ALA A 110 0.41 -15.35 -15.36
CA ALA A 110 0.59 -14.38 -16.44
C ALA A 110 1.27 -15.00 -17.69
N ASN A 111 2.16 -15.98 -17.49
CA ASN A 111 2.86 -16.65 -18.58
C ASN A 111 2.06 -17.84 -19.18
N ARG A 112 0.97 -18.28 -18.53
CA ARG A 112 0.16 -19.44 -18.95
C ARG A 112 -1.30 -19.05 -19.14
N GLN A 113 -1.59 -18.48 -20.31
CA GLN A 113 -2.95 -18.13 -20.71
C GLN A 113 -3.59 -19.23 -21.58
N PRO A 114 -4.88 -19.57 -21.37
CA PRO A 114 -5.77 -19.04 -20.34
C PRO A 114 -5.42 -19.58 -18.93
N VAL A 115 -5.61 -18.74 -17.91
CA VAL A 115 -5.44 -19.15 -16.51
C VAL A 115 -6.45 -20.26 -16.18
N ARG A 116 -5.97 -21.27 -15.46
CA ARG A 116 -6.78 -22.40 -15.01
C ARG A 116 -7.20 -22.21 -13.55
N ASP A 117 -8.37 -22.73 -13.20
CA ASP A 117 -8.90 -22.63 -11.83
C ASP A 117 -7.99 -23.28 -10.77
N ASP A 118 -7.25 -24.33 -11.12
CA ASP A 118 -6.31 -25.01 -10.21
C ASP A 118 -5.13 -24.12 -9.79
N ALA A 119 -4.65 -23.25 -10.70
CA ALA A 119 -3.64 -22.25 -10.40
C ALA A 119 -4.19 -21.17 -9.43
N ILE A 120 -5.43 -20.75 -9.64
CA ILE A 120 -6.12 -19.78 -8.77
C ILE A 120 -6.35 -20.39 -7.39
N ASP A 121 -6.83 -21.63 -7.30
CA ASP A 121 -6.99 -22.34 -6.01
C ASP A 121 -5.68 -22.43 -5.24
N ASN A 122 -4.57 -22.70 -5.93
CA ASN A 122 -3.26 -22.71 -5.30
C ASN A 122 -2.86 -21.33 -4.77
N CYS A 123 -3.07 -20.28 -5.56
CA CYS A 123 -2.82 -18.90 -5.16
C CYS A 123 -3.66 -18.51 -3.94
N LEU A 124 -4.96 -18.81 -3.95
CA LEU A 124 -5.89 -18.50 -2.85
C LEU A 124 -5.50 -19.22 -1.56
N ARG A 125 -5.07 -20.49 -1.64
CA ARG A 125 -4.54 -21.19 -0.46
C ARG A 125 -3.30 -20.51 0.11
N LYS A 126 -2.37 -20.06 -0.74
CA LYS A 126 -1.17 -19.35 -0.29
C LYS A 126 -1.49 -17.99 0.34
N LEU A 127 -2.48 -17.27 -0.17
CA LEU A 127 -2.97 -16.02 0.41
C LEU A 127 -3.56 -16.17 1.82
N THR A 128 -3.82 -17.40 2.29
CA THR A 128 -4.21 -17.63 3.69
C THR A 128 -3.03 -17.53 4.66
N LEU A 129 -1.81 -17.68 4.16
CA LEU A 129 -0.55 -17.59 4.90
C LEU A 129 0.00 -16.17 4.78
N LEU A 130 0.47 -15.62 5.91
CA LEU A 130 1.07 -14.30 5.93
C LEU A 130 2.58 -14.40 5.64
N PRO A 131 3.14 -13.52 4.79
CA PRO A 131 4.56 -13.43 4.58
C PRO A 131 5.30 -13.02 5.86
N GLU A 132 6.45 -13.63 6.11
CA GLU A 132 7.27 -13.32 7.28
C GLU A 132 8.18 -12.12 7.02
N ILE A 133 8.03 -11.04 7.78
CA ILE A 133 8.94 -9.89 7.74
C ILE A 133 10.00 -10.00 8.83
N GLY A 134 10.68 -11.16 8.89
CA GLY A 134 11.93 -11.42 9.63
C GLY A 134 12.04 -11.01 11.11
N ASP A 135 10.97 -10.53 11.75
CA ASP A 135 10.99 -9.89 13.05
C ASP A 135 9.84 -10.41 13.92
N PRO A 136 10.14 -11.10 15.03
CA PRO A 136 9.11 -11.59 15.93
C PRO A 136 8.51 -10.47 16.79
N VAL A 137 9.16 -9.31 16.88
CA VAL A 137 8.68 -8.18 17.65
C VAL A 137 7.85 -7.30 16.71
N GLY A 138 6.59 -7.02 17.08
CA GLY A 138 5.70 -6.18 16.27
C GLY A 138 6.16 -4.72 16.18
N PHE A 139 5.44 -3.95 15.37
CA PHE A 139 5.67 -2.53 15.10
C PHE A 139 4.57 -1.65 15.69
N ASP A 140 4.94 -0.47 16.18
CA ASP A 140 3.97 0.52 16.68
C ASP A 140 3.15 1.11 15.54
N VAL A 141 3.81 1.31 14.40
CA VAL A 141 3.17 1.75 13.16
C VAL A 141 3.60 0.81 12.03
N VAL A 142 2.62 0.24 11.33
CA VAL A 142 2.84 -0.44 10.04
C VAL A 142 2.18 0.39 8.97
N ALA A 143 2.84 0.66 7.84
CA ALA A 143 2.20 1.39 6.77
C ALA A 143 2.41 0.78 5.39
N SER A 144 1.45 1.06 4.52
CA SER A 144 1.45 0.69 3.12
C SER A 144 0.95 1.88 2.32
N VAL A 145 1.80 2.44 1.45
CA VAL A 145 1.53 3.69 0.74
C VAL A 145 1.60 3.42 -0.76
N GLY A 146 0.45 3.45 -1.44
CA GLY A 146 0.33 3.21 -2.88
C GLY A 146 0.59 1.77 -3.33
N LEU A 147 0.80 0.83 -2.41
CA LEU A 147 1.10 -0.57 -2.74
C LEU A 147 -0.16 -1.40 -3.03
N LEU A 148 -1.29 -1.15 -2.35
CA LEU A 148 -2.49 -2.00 -2.50
C LEU A 148 -3.01 -2.03 -3.94
N THR A 149 -3.03 -0.89 -4.63
CA THR A 149 -3.42 -0.81 -6.05
C THR A 149 -2.47 -1.61 -6.94
N GLN A 150 -1.17 -1.59 -6.65
CA GLN A 150 -0.17 -2.37 -7.40
C GLN A 150 -0.35 -3.87 -7.20
N LEU A 151 -0.69 -4.31 -5.98
CA LEU A 151 -1.02 -5.72 -5.70
C LEU A 151 -2.27 -6.17 -6.48
N ILE A 152 -3.30 -5.33 -6.53
CA ILE A 152 -4.53 -5.61 -7.28
C ILE A 152 -4.28 -5.59 -8.79
N GLU A 153 -3.45 -4.68 -9.27
CA GLU A 153 -3.04 -4.65 -10.67
C GLU A 153 -2.28 -5.92 -11.06
N GLY A 154 -1.43 -6.45 -10.17
CA GLY A 154 -0.81 -7.77 -10.34
C GLY A 154 -1.85 -8.88 -10.56
N VAL A 155 -2.98 -8.85 -9.83
CA VAL A 155 -4.09 -9.79 -10.09
C VAL A 155 -4.69 -9.56 -11.47
N ALA A 156 -4.97 -8.31 -11.86
CA ALA A 156 -5.56 -8.01 -13.16
C ALA A 156 -4.67 -8.46 -14.32
N GLN A 157 -3.36 -8.26 -14.18
CA GLN A 157 -2.36 -8.64 -15.16
C GLN A 157 -2.14 -10.16 -15.25
N SER A 158 -2.29 -10.88 -14.14
CA SER A 158 -2.03 -12.31 -14.07
C SER A 158 -3.26 -13.17 -14.34
N VAL A 159 -4.38 -12.86 -13.68
CA VAL A 159 -5.64 -13.61 -13.77
C VAL A 159 -6.49 -13.16 -14.96
N GLY A 160 -6.44 -11.86 -15.30
CA GLY A 160 -7.28 -11.24 -16.32
C GLY A 160 -8.65 -10.82 -15.78
N GLU A 161 -9.06 -9.59 -16.05
CA GLU A 161 -10.30 -9.00 -15.52
C GLU A 161 -11.58 -9.72 -15.99
N THR A 162 -11.51 -10.43 -17.11
CA THR A 162 -12.65 -11.20 -17.65
C THR A 162 -12.77 -12.59 -17.04
N HIS A 163 -11.80 -13.04 -16.24
CA HIS A 163 -11.84 -14.36 -15.62
C HIS A 163 -12.97 -14.42 -14.57
N PRO A 164 -13.79 -15.49 -14.52
CA PRO A 164 -14.91 -15.59 -13.57
C PRO A 164 -14.51 -15.42 -12.10
N ARG A 165 -13.28 -15.79 -11.76
CA ARG A 165 -12.71 -15.73 -10.41
C ARG A 165 -11.84 -14.49 -10.13
N PHE A 166 -11.79 -13.52 -11.05
CA PHE A 166 -10.99 -12.30 -10.87
C PHE A 166 -11.30 -11.58 -9.54
N TRP A 167 -12.59 -11.36 -9.26
CA TRP A 167 -13.03 -10.67 -8.05
C TRP A 167 -12.73 -11.44 -6.76
N GLU A 168 -12.74 -12.77 -6.81
CA GLU A 168 -12.35 -13.62 -5.68
C GLU A 168 -10.87 -13.42 -5.36
N THR A 169 -9.99 -13.42 -6.36
CA THR A 169 -8.56 -13.18 -6.19
C THR A 169 -8.26 -11.75 -5.72
N VAL A 170 -8.94 -10.73 -6.28
CA VAL A 170 -8.84 -9.34 -5.81
C VAL A 170 -9.24 -9.20 -4.35
N SER A 171 -10.32 -9.87 -3.95
CA SER A 171 -10.75 -9.83 -2.55
C SER A 171 -9.74 -10.52 -1.63
N ALA A 172 -9.21 -11.68 -2.05
CA ALA A 172 -8.23 -12.43 -1.26
C ALA A 172 -6.92 -11.66 -1.07
N ILE A 173 -6.35 -11.05 -2.11
CA ILE A 173 -5.11 -10.27 -2.00
C ILE A 173 -5.29 -9.05 -1.08
N ARG A 174 -6.43 -8.36 -1.20
CA ARG A 174 -6.75 -7.20 -0.36
C ARG A 174 -6.92 -7.61 1.10
N THR A 175 -7.64 -8.68 1.37
CA THR A 175 -7.82 -9.18 2.75
C THR A 175 -6.50 -9.65 3.35
N GLN A 176 -5.68 -10.39 2.59
CA GLN A 176 -4.34 -10.80 3.02
C GLN A 176 -3.48 -9.59 3.40
N HIS A 177 -3.49 -8.54 2.58
CA HIS A 177 -2.63 -7.36 2.79
C HIS A 177 -3.02 -6.61 4.07
N LEU A 178 -4.32 -6.40 4.28
CA LEU A 178 -4.81 -5.78 5.52
C LEU A 178 -4.51 -6.65 6.76
N ARG A 179 -4.62 -7.99 6.63
CA ARG A 179 -4.26 -8.92 7.69
C ARG A 179 -2.77 -8.85 8.01
N LEU A 180 -1.89 -8.81 7.01
CA LEU A 180 -0.44 -8.65 7.20
C LEU A 180 -0.14 -7.36 7.96
N MET A 181 -0.73 -6.24 7.56
CA MET A 181 -0.53 -4.97 8.24
C MET A 181 -0.93 -5.03 9.72
N LEU A 182 -2.09 -5.62 10.03
CA LEU A 182 -2.54 -5.76 11.42
C LEU A 182 -1.72 -6.78 12.21
N GLU A 183 -1.31 -7.90 11.60
CA GLU A 183 -0.50 -8.92 12.27
C GLU A 183 0.83 -8.34 12.75
N LEU A 184 1.51 -7.59 11.87
CA LEU A 184 2.76 -6.92 12.16
C LEU A 184 2.62 -5.78 13.19
N THR A 185 1.41 -5.26 13.40
CA THR A 185 1.15 -4.17 14.35
C THR A 185 1.08 -4.72 15.77
N VAL A 186 1.74 -4.09 16.75
CA VAL A 186 1.59 -4.45 18.17
C VAL A 186 0.17 -4.14 18.69
N PRO A 187 -0.31 -4.81 19.74
CA PRO A 187 -1.53 -4.40 20.43
C PRO A 187 -1.50 -2.92 20.82
N GLY A 188 -2.57 -2.18 20.53
CA GLY A 188 -2.65 -0.72 20.72
C GLY A 188 -1.99 0.12 19.61
N GLY A 189 -1.13 -0.47 18.77
CA GLY A 189 -0.48 0.19 17.64
C GLY A 189 -1.43 0.55 16.49
N ALA A 190 -0.87 1.06 15.40
CA ALA A 190 -1.62 1.45 14.21
C ALA A 190 -1.09 0.86 12.91
N ALA A 191 -2.00 0.43 12.05
CA ALA A 191 -1.74 0.19 10.64
C ALA A 191 -2.28 1.37 9.81
N VAL A 192 -1.48 1.91 8.89
CA VAL A 192 -1.83 3.06 8.03
C VAL A 192 -1.75 2.66 6.57
N LEU A 193 -2.90 2.62 5.90
CA LEU A 193 -2.99 2.42 4.46
C LEU A 193 -3.19 3.78 3.79
N VAL A 194 -2.43 4.06 2.73
CA VAL A 194 -2.69 5.17 1.80
C VAL A 194 -2.86 4.56 0.42
N THR A 195 -3.97 4.87 -0.25
CA THR A 195 -4.31 4.25 -1.54
C THR A 195 -5.06 5.20 -2.46
N GLU A 196 -4.95 4.97 -3.75
CA GLU A 196 -5.55 5.74 -4.82
C GLU A 196 -7.01 5.33 -5.04
N VAL A 197 -7.88 6.32 -5.28
CA VAL A 197 -9.29 6.11 -5.65
C VAL A 197 -9.43 6.13 -7.16
N VAL A 198 -8.92 7.17 -7.81
CA VAL A 198 -9.10 7.42 -9.25
C VAL A 198 -7.97 8.31 -9.75
N SER A 199 -7.67 8.26 -11.05
CA SER A 199 -6.66 9.12 -11.69
C SER A 199 -7.27 10.08 -12.70
N SER A 200 -6.47 11.08 -13.07
CA SER A 200 -6.81 12.06 -14.10
C SER A 200 -7.03 11.45 -15.48
N ASP A 201 -6.62 10.21 -15.71
CA ASP A 201 -6.83 9.50 -16.97
C ASP A 201 -8.32 9.18 -17.19
N SER A 202 -9.04 8.80 -16.12
CA SER A 202 -10.47 8.52 -16.17
C SER A 202 -11.33 9.61 -15.52
N CYS A 203 -10.73 10.53 -14.75
CA CYS A 203 -11.39 11.71 -14.19
C CYS A 203 -10.56 12.98 -14.47
N PRO A 204 -10.63 13.54 -15.69
CA PRO A 204 -9.83 14.73 -16.07
C PRO A 204 -10.05 15.94 -15.18
N ALA A 205 -11.21 16.04 -14.51
CA ALA A 205 -11.54 17.11 -13.57
C ALA A 205 -10.54 17.23 -12.41
N LEU A 206 -9.81 16.16 -12.06
CA LEU A 206 -8.75 16.20 -11.03
C LEU A 206 -7.64 17.22 -11.34
N GLN A 207 -7.45 17.60 -12.61
CA GLN A 207 -6.42 18.56 -13.00
C GLN A 207 -6.72 20.00 -12.59
N SER A 208 -8.00 20.32 -12.36
CA SER A 208 -8.45 21.69 -12.10
C SER A 208 -9.36 21.82 -10.89
N VAL A 209 -9.67 20.72 -10.19
CA VAL A 209 -10.58 20.74 -9.05
C VAL A 209 -9.95 21.48 -7.87
N ASP A 210 -10.73 22.36 -7.25
CA ASP A 210 -10.33 22.99 -6.00
C ASP A 210 -10.35 21.97 -4.85
N LYS A 211 -9.40 22.08 -3.93
CA LYS A 211 -9.26 21.13 -2.80
C LYS A 211 -10.53 20.99 -1.97
N GLY A 212 -11.33 22.05 -1.84
CA GLY A 212 -12.60 22.04 -1.10
C GLY A 212 -13.70 21.23 -1.77
N ASP A 213 -13.65 21.09 -3.10
CA ASP A 213 -14.67 20.40 -3.90
C ASP A 213 -14.30 18.94 -4.18
N LEU A 214 -13.05 18.54 -3.91
CA LEU A 214 -12.55 17.19 -4.13
C LEU A 214 -13.43 16.09 -3.49
N PRO A 215 -13.90 16.19 -2.23
CA PRO A 215 -14.76 15.16 -1.65
C PRO A 215 -16.08 14.98 -2.43
N GLY A 216 -16.65 16.10 -2.92
CA GLY A 216 -17.87 16.09 -3.73
C GLY A 216 -17.66 15.41 -5.08
N LEU A 217 -16.55 15.74 -5.77
CA LEU A 217 -16.14 15.11 -7.02
C LEU A 217 -15.98 13.59 -6.84
N LEU A 218 -15.22 13.15 -5.83
CA LEU A 218 -14.99 11.72 -5.60
C LEU A 218 -16.25 10.94 -5.25
N LYS A 219 -17.18 11.55 -4.51
CA LYS A 219 -18.47 10.93 -4.27
C LYS A 219 -19.22 10.67 -5.58
N GLY A 220 -19.15 11.61 -6.53
CA GLY A 220 -19.70 11.46 -7.87
C GLY A 220 -19.05 10.32 -8.65
N GLU A 221 -17.72 10.29 -8.69
CA GLU A 221 -16.96 9.25 -9.40
C GLU A 221 -17.21 7.85 -8.81
N ILE A 222 -17.27 7.73 -7.47
CA ILE A 222 -17.59 6.47 -6.80
C ILE A 222 -19.01 6.00 -7.16
N ALA A 223 -20.00 6.91 -7.17
CA ALA A 223 -21.35 6.58 -7.59
C ALA A 223 -21.43 6.14 -9.07
N ALA A 224 -20.60 6.74 -9.93
CA ALA A 224 -20.44 6.38 -11.33
C ALA A 224 -19.61 5.10 -11.55
N ARG A 225 -19.09 4.47 -10.47
CA ARG A 225 -18.16 3.33 -10.51
C ARG A 225 -16.84 3.62 -11.24
N ASN A 226 -16.42 4.89 -11.27
CA ASN A 226 -15.12 5.31 -11.79
C ASN A 226 -14.09 5.38 -10.65
N PHE A 227 -13.57 4.22 -10.26
CA PHE A 227 -12.53 4.09 -9.26
C PHE A 227 -11.69 2.84 -9.51
N PHE A 228 -10.47 2.80 -8.95
CA PHE A 228 -9.60 1.64 -9.04
C PHE A 228 -10.22 0.44 -8.33
N THR A 229 -10.20 -0.69 -9.02
CA THR A 229 -10.70 -1.95 -8.51
C THR A 229 -10.18 -2.21 -7.10
N GLY A 230 -11.11 -2.49 -6.19
CA GLY A 230 -10.81 -2.87 -4.82
C GLY A 230 -10.42 -1.75 -3.85
N THR A 231 -10.34 -0.48 -4.25
CA THR A 231 -9.92 0.64 -3.38
C THR A 231 -11.04 1.55 -2.87
N ASN A 232 -12.30 1.27 -3.24
CA ASN A 232 -13.46 2.02 -2.76
C ASN A 232 -13.48 2.07 -1.21
N PRO A 233 -13.46 3.28 -0.59
CA PRO A 233 -13.46 3.43 0.87
C PRO A 233 -14.60 2.69 1.56
N ALA A 234 -15.81 2.71 1.00
CA ALA A 234 -16.97 2.05 1.59
C ALA A 234 -16.85 0.52 1.57
N ALA A 235 -16.26 -0.05 0.51
CA ALA A 235 -16.01 -1.48 0.42
C ALA A 235 -14.93 -1.94 1.40
N LEU A 236 -13.88 -1.13 1.59
CA LEU A 236 -12.85 -1.39 2.59
C LEU A 236 -13.39 -1.28 4.01
N GLN A 237 -14.23 -0.28 4.29
CA GLN A 237 -14.90 -0.15 5.58
C GLN A 237 -15.80 -1.36 5.89
N GLU A 238 -16.57 -1.82 4.90
CA GLU A 238 -17.43 -2.99 5.07
C GLU A 238 -16.61 -4.27 5.28
N LEU A 239 -15.49 -4.44 4.56
CA LEU A 239 -14.58 -5.56 4.77
C LEU A 239 -14.03 -5.59 6.19
N LEU A 240 -13.54 -4.46 6.70
CA LEU A 240 -12.99 -4.35 8.06
C LEU A 240 -14.03 -4.63 9.15
N ARG A 241 -15.32 -4.46 8.82
CA ARG A 241 -16.45 -4.70 9.74
C ARG A 241 -16.94 -6.15 9.70
N THR A 242 -16.90 -6.78 8.52
CA THR A 242 -17.54 -8.10 8.29
C THR A 242 -16.56 -9.26 8.30
N ASP A 243 -15.28 -9.05 7.98
CA ASP A 243 -14.26 -10.07 8.11
C ASP A 243 -13.95 -10.31 9.60
N PHE A 244 -14.29 -11.50 10.10
CA PHE A 244 -14.15 -11.83 11.51
C PHE A 244 -12.70 -11.75 12.02
N THR A 245 -11.72 -12.09 11.17
CA THR A 245 -10.30 -12.07 11.54
C THR A 245 -9.78 -10.64 11.67
N LEU A 246 -10.20 -9.73 10.79
CA LEU A 246 -9.87 -8.31 10.87
C LEU A 246 -10.64 -7.62 11.99
N ALA A 247 -11.97 -7.75 12.01
CA ALA A 247 -12.85 -7.08 12.97
C ALA A 247 -12.51 -7.45 14.43
N GLY A 248 -12.12 -8.70 14.67
CA GLY A 248 -11.69 -9.18 15.98
C GLY A 248 -10.45 -8.46 16.53
N GLN A 249 -9.58 -7.95 15.66
CA GLN A 249 -8.32 -7.29 16.03
C GLN A 249 -8.42 -5.77 16.11
N LEU A 250 -9.50 -5.16 15.62
CA LEU A 250 -9.61 -3.71 15.52
C LEU A 250 -10.22 -3.09 16.77
N ALA A 251 -9.62 -2.01 17.24
CA ALA A 251 -10.21 -1.10 18.22
C ALA A 251 -10.99 0.03 17.53
N SER A 252 -10.43 0.60 16.46
CA SER A 252 -11.07 1.67 15.69
C SER A 252 -10.48 1.77 14.28
N THR A 253 -11.25 2.41 13.39
CA THR A 253 -10.82 2.76 12.04
C THR A 253 -11.13 4.24 11.78
N ARG A 254 -10.26 4.92 11.04
CA ARG A 254 -10.42 6.33 10.68
C ARG A 254 -9.97 6.56 9.25
N PHE A 255 -10.84 7.12 8.44
CA PHE A 255 -10.52 7.60 7.10
C PHE A 255 -10.16 9.09 7.16
N THR A 256 -9.24 9.51 6.32
CA THR A 256 -8.95 10.93 6.10
C THR A 256 -9.90 11.50 5.05
N GLU A 257 -10.00 12.83 4.99
CA GLU A 257 -10.42 13.50 3.76
C GLU A 257 -9.45 13.17 2.62
N PRO A 258 -9.94 13.09 1.37
CA PRO A 258 -9.08 12.84 0.22
C PRO A 258 -8.14 14.02 -0.07
N TRP A 259 -7.05 13.75 -0.76
CA TRP A 259 -6.16 14.79 -1.29
C TRP A 259 -5.65 14.42 -2.68
N LEU A 260 -5.09 15.40 -3.39
CA LEU A 260 -4.48 15.21 -4.71
C LEU A 260 -3.01 14.83 -4.57
N TRP A 261 -2.58 13.84 -5.34
CA TRP A 261 -1.19 13.45 -5.50
C TRP A 261 -0.79 13.57 -6.97
N GLN A 262 0.20 14.43 -7.23
CA GLN A 262 0.81 14.56 -8.55
C GLN A 262 1.86 13.45 -8.74
N PHE A 263 1.59 12.53 -9.65
CA PHE A 263 2.45 11.41 -10.03
C PHE A 263 2.86 11.57 -11.48
N LEU A 264 4.06 12.08 -11.72
CA LEU A 264 4.56 12.39 -13.07
C LEU A 264 3.53 13.22 -13.86
N THR A 265 2.98 12.68 -14.95
CA THR A 265 1.97 13.34 -15.79
C THR A 265 0.53 13.16 -15.32
N ARG A 266 0.30 12.35 -14.27
CA ARG A 266 -1.02 12.00 -13.75
C ARG A 266 -1.28 12.68 -12.41
N ILE A 267 -2.55 12.93 -12.12
CA ILE A 267 -3.00 13.30 -10.78
C ILE A 267 -3.89 12.19 -10.27
N TYR A 268 -3.60 11.72 -9.06
CA TYR A 268 -4.42 10.77 -8.34
C TYR A 268 -5.19 11.48 -7.24
N ALA A 269 -6.45 11.11 -7.06
CA ALA A 269 -7.13 11.35 -5.81
C ALA A 269 -6.87 10.18 -4.88
N VAL A 270 -6.37 10.46 -3.69
CA VAL A 270 -5.94 9.45 -2.71
C VAL A 270 -6.58 9.72 -1.35
N TYR A 271 -6.64 8.70 -0.51
CA TYR A 271 -7.03 8.85 0.90
C TYR A 271 -6.18 7.96 1.80
N GLY A 272 -6.21 8.27 3.10
CA GLY A 272 -5.60 7.49 4.15
C GLY A 272 -6.65 6.77 4.99
N LEU A 273 -6.31 5.57 5.44
CA LEU A 273 -7.05 4.76 6.39
C LEU A 273 -6.10 4.37 7.53
N THR A 274 -6.43 4.80 8.74
CA THR A 274 -5.76 4.36 9.97
C THR A 274 -6.61 3.30 10.66
N MET A 275 -5.99 2.17 11.00
CA MET A 275 -6.58 1.04 11.70
C MET A 275 -5.84 0.88 13.03
N ARG A 276 -6.52 1.08 14.16
CA ARG A 276 -5.93 0.88 15.48
C ARG A 276 -6.15 -0.57 15.92
N LYS A 277 -5.07 -1.28 16.25
CA LYS A 277 -5.14 -2.65 16.76
C LYS A 277 -5.59 -2.63 18.23
N ARG A 278 -6.44 -3.57 18.60
CA ARG A 278 -6.90 -3.77 19.98
C ARG A 278 -5.70 -4.10 20.88
N GLY A 279 -5.67 -3.48 22.05
CA GLY A 279 -4.71 -3.74 23.12
C GLY A 279 -4.98 -5.06 23.81
#